data_AF-A0A836PNJ2-F1
#
_entry.id   AF-A0A836PNJ2-F1
#
_cell.length_a   1.000
_cell.length_b   1.000
_cell.length_c   1.000
_cell.angle_alpha   90.00
_cell.angle_beta   90.00
_cell.angle_gamma   90.00
#
_symmetry.space_group_name_H-M   'P 1'
#
loop_
_entity.id
_entity.type
_entity.pdbx_description
1 polymer ?
#
loop_
_entity_poly.entity_id
_entity_poly.type
_entity_poly.pdbx_seq_one_letter_code
_entity_poly.pdbx_strand_id
1 'polypeptide(L)'
;MSFTDLIVQFVTVPNNYQMTVSFIAAGQYLAIEKGQQAGYARNWLNRHVTQRSNSTLEVGPISSTQRSKALMGTLSLPNELAIFTEGTWQNFIDFSYEQPFFIKEFEGKPESSYICYDPMTGVKSHPQTPTLDVITLKFTVFNGLT
;
A
#
# COMPACT_ATOMS: atom_id res chain seq x y z
N MET A 1 25.85 11.06 2.66
CA MET A 1 24.59 10.71 3.34
C MET A 1 24.75 11.03 4.81
N SER A 2 23.98 11.98 5.35
CA SER A 2 23.95 12.26 6.79
C SER A 2 22.86 11.41 7.43
N PHE A 3 23.24 10.45 8.26
CA PHE A 3 22.28 9.76 9.12
C PHE A 3 21.82 10.74 10.20
N THR A 4 20.50 10.82 10.39
CA THR A 4 19.92 11.50 11.55
C THR A 4 19.44 10.40 12.48
N ASP A 5 19.93 10.40 13.72
CA ASP A 5 19.51 9.41 14.71
C ASP A 5 18.01 9.55 14.96
N LEU A 6 17.27 8.48 14.73
CA LEU A 6 15.82 8.44 14.94
C LEU A 6 15.55 7.76 16.28
N ILE A 7 15.20 8.57 17.29
CA ILE A 7 14.87 8.07 18.62
C ILE A 7 13.39 7.70 18.66
N VAL A 8 13.09 6.41 18.81
CA VAL A 8 11.71 5.91 18.99
C VAL A 8 11.44 5.73 20.47
N GLN A 9 10.51 6.52 21.01
CA GLN A 9 10.05 6.39 22.39
C GLN A 9 8.70 5.67 22.43
N PHE A 10 8.64 4.56 23.15
CA PHE A 10 7.40 3.89 23.48
C PHE A 10 6.80 4.53 24.73
N VAL A 11 5.62 5.16 24.60
CA VAL A 11 4.87 5.68 25.74
C VAL A 11 3.73 4.71 26.04
N THR A 12 3.87 3.91 27.10
CA THR A 12 2.84 2.97 27.53
C THR A 12 2.02 3.56 28.69
N VAL A 13 0.70 3.42 28.61
CA VAL A 13 -0.23 3.62 29.73
C VAL A 13 -1.33 2.57 29.55
N PRO A 14 -1.25 1.31 30.07
CA PRO A 14 -0.48 0.75 31.21
C PRO A 14 0.55 -0.37 30.85
N ASN A 15 1.32 -0.80 31.84
CA ASN A 15 2.52 -1.67 31.80
C ASN A 15 2.35 -3.14 31.32
N ASN A 16 1.18 -3.52 30.80
CA ASN A 16 0.87 -4.93 30.47
C ASN A 16 0.85 -5.23 28.97
N TYR A 17 1.09 -4.24 28.10
CA TYR A 17 1.13 -4.45 26.66
C TYR A 17 2.59 -4.48 26.17
N GLN A 18 3.00 -5.60 25.59
CA GLN A 18 4.26 -5.67 24.85
C GLN A 18 4.10 -4.87 23.56
N MET A 19 4.75 -3.71 23.47
CA MET A 19 4.83 -2.95 22.23
C MET A 19 6.01 -3.47 21.40
N THR A 20 5.73 -3.92 20.18
CA THR A 20 6.75 -4.28 19.20
C THR A 20 6.68 -3.30 18.03
N VAL A 21 7.82 -2.75 17.64
CA VAL A 21 7.96 -2.06 16.35
C VAL A 21 8.48 -3.09 15.37
N SER A 22 7.64 -3.44 14.41
CA SER A 22 8.02 -4.38 13.35
C SER A 22 8.75 -3.68 12.20
N PHE A 23 8.38 -2.44 11.88
CA PHE A 23 8.95 -1.71 10.75
C PHE A 23 9.05 -0.21 11.03
N ILE A 24 10.15 0.39 10.61
CA ILE A 24 10.36 1.84 10.56
C ILE A 24 10.76 2.17 9.13
N ALA A 25 10.01 3.04 8.46
CA ALA A 25 10.44 3.65 7.22
C ALA A 25 11.01 5.04 7.50
N ALA A 26 12.29 5.20 7.22
CA ALA A 26 13.00 6.47 7.29
C ALA A 26 13.86 6.61 6.03
N GLY A 27 13.80 7.76 5.36
CA GLY A 27 14.59 8.00 4.15
C GLY A 27 13.87 8.84 3.10
N GLN A 28 14.16 8.55 1.84
CA GLN A 28 13.58 9.24 0.69
C GLN A 28 12.13 8.79 0.48
N TYR A 29 11.29 9.74 0.08
CA TYR A 29 9.92 9.46 -0.34
C TYR A 29 9.74 9.89 -1.79
N LEU A 30 8.92 9.15 -2.52
CA LEU A 30 8.48 9.50 -3.86
C LEU A 30 7.13 10.20 -3.75
N ALA A 31 7.09 11.49 -4.05
CA ALA A 31 5.84 12.22 -4.13
C ALA A 31 5.16 11.90 -5.47
N ILE A 32 3.99 11.25 -5.40
CA ILE A 32 3.15 11.05 -6.56
C ILE A 32 2.06 12.11 -6.52
N GLU A 33 2.13 13.07 -7.44
CA GLU A 33 1.15 14.16 -7.51
C GLU A 33 -0.24 13.60 -7.84
N LYS A 34 -1.23 13.99 -7.03
CA LYS A 34 -2.58 13.42 -7.10
C LYS A 34 -3.33 13.93 -8.34
N GLY A 35 -3.41 13.09 -9.37
CA GLY A 35 -4.60 13.04 -10.22
C GLY A 35 -5.68 12.24 -9.49
N GLN A 36 -6.88 12.78 -9.28
CA GLN A 36 -7.98 11.98 -8.73
C GLN A 36 -8.31 10.83 -9.69
N GLN A 37 -7.82 9.61 -9.41
CA GLN A 37 -8.27 8.42 -10.13
C GLN A 37 -9.54 7.88 -9.48
N ALA A 38 -10.64 8.00 -10.20
CA ALA A 38 -11.89 7.36 -9.83
C ALA A 38 -11.70 5.84 -9.77
N GLY A 39 -12.29 5.20 -8.76
CA GLY A 39 -12.25 3.73 -8.62
C GLY A 39 -10.99 3.16 -7.98
N TYR A 40 -10.04 3.99 -7.51
CA TYR A 40 -8.92 3.50 -6.71
C TYR A 40 -9.42 2.85 -5.41
N ALA A 41 -8.95 1.62 -5.16
CA ALA A 41 -9.26 0.89 -3.95
C ALA A 41 -8.51 1.50 -2.75
N ARG A 42 -9.24 2.15 -1.85
CA ARG A 42 -8.69 2.72 -0.60
C ARG A 42 -8.28 1.62 0.36
N ASN A 43 -7.05 1.13 0.20
CA ASN A 43 -6.60 -0.05 0.92
C ASN A 43 -6.48 0.19 2.43
N TRP A 44 -6.34 1.44 2.89
CA TRP A 44 -6.41 1.78 4.31
C TRP A 44 -7.82 1.75 4.91
N LEU A 45 -8.89 1.59 4.12
CA LEU A 45 -10.27 1.43 4.60
C LEU A 45 -10.79 -0.01 4.44
N ASN A 46 -10.22 -0.76 3.51
CA ASN A 46 -10.66 -2.13 3.23
C ASN A 46 -10.20 -3.10 4.32
N ARG A 47 -11.02 -4.12 4.61
CA ARG A 47 -10.69 -5.14 5.61
C ARG A 47 -10.07 -6.37 4.99
N HIS A 48 -9.20 -7.02 5.75
CA HIS A 48 -8.51 -8.25 5.38
C HIS A 48 -9.39 -9.52 5.48
N VAL A 49 -10.71 -9.42 5.24
CA VAL A 49 -11.66 -10.50 5.55
C VAL A 49 -12.52 -10.84 4.34
N THR A 50 -12.69 -12.14 4.11
CA THR A 50 -13.73 -12.68 3.23
C THR A 50 -14.73 -13.45 4.08
N GLN A 51 -16.02 -13.11 3.96
CA GLN A 51 -17.10 -13.74 4.73
C GLN A 51 -17.95 -14.61 3.82
N ARG A 52 -18.23 -15.83 4.25
CA ARG A 52 -19.19 -16.74 3.60
C ARG A 52 -20.32 -17.02 4.59
N SER A 53 -21.55 -16.69 4.22
CA SER A 53 -22.75 -16.98 4.98
C SER A 53 -23.56 -18.07 4.28
N ASN A 54 -23.93 -19.13 5.02
CA ASN A 54 -24.89 -20.12 4.55
C ASN A 54 -26.28 -19.78 5.11
N SER A 55 -27.29 -19.72 4.25
CA SER A 55 -28.70 -19.51 4.61
C SER A 55 -29.57 -20.66 4.12
N THR A 56 -30.68 -20.92 4.83
CA THR A 56 -31.77 -21.78 4.33
C THR A 56 -32.94 -20.90 3.89
N LEU A 57 -33.91 -21.45 3.15
CA LEU A 57 -35.04 -20.71 2.57
C LEU A 57 -36.00 -20.11 3.61
N GLU A 58 -35.97 -20.54 4.86
CA GLU A 58 -36.95 -20.16 5.89
C GLU A 58 -36.40 -19.28 7.03
N VAL A 59 -35.08 -19.16 7.21
CA VAL A 59 -34.47 -18.34 8.27
C VAL A 59 -33.16 -17.70 7.77
N GLY A 60 -32.85 -16.52 8.32
CA GLY A 60 -31.60 -15.78 8.13
C GLY A 60 -30.31 -16.59 8.41
N PRO A 61 -29.14 -15.96 8.26
CA PRO A 61 -27.85 -16.67 8.20
C PRO A 61 -27.61 -17.56 9.43
N ILE A 62 -27.40 -18.86 9.19
CA ILE A 62 -27.29 -19.89 10.23
C ILE A 62 -25.83 -20.06 10.66
N SER A 63 -24.89 -19.79 9.74
CA SER A 63 -23.47 -19.77 10.03
C SER A 63 -22.74 -18.77 9.13
N SER A 64 -21.81 -18.03 9.72
CA SER A 64 -20.87 -17.17 9.01
C SER A 64 -19.45 -17.62 9.31
N THR A 65 -18.70 -17.97 8.28
CA THR A 65 -17.25 -18.20 8.40
C THR A 65 -16.52 -17.01 7.80
N GLN A 66 -15.59 -16.45 8.58
CA GLN A 66 -14.69 -15.40 8.14
C GLN A 66 -13.30 -15.99 7.95
N ARG A 67 -12.65 -15.65 6.84
CA ARG A 67 -11.26 -16.02 6.55
C ARG A 67 -10.44 -14.79 6.26
N SER A 68 -9.27 -14.71 6.88
CA SER A 68 -8.28 -13.68 6.58
C SER A 68 -7.76 -13.87 5.16
N LYS A 69 -7.72 -12.78 4.38
CA LYS A 69 -7.16 -12.75 3.03
C LYS A 69 -6.21 -11.57 2.94
N ALA A 70 -5.11 -11.75 2.22
CA ALA A 70 -4.22 -10.66 1.87
C ALA A 70 -4.95 -9.64 0.97
N LEU A 71 -4.88 -8.36 1.33
CA LEU A 71 -5.38 -7.29 0.48
C LEU A 71 -4.40 -7.08 -0.68
N MET A 72 -4.93 -6.79 -1.86
CA MET A 72 -4.14 -6.46 -3.04
C MET A 72 -4.40 -5.00 -3.42
N GLY A 73 -3.34 -4.22 -3.51
CA GLY A 73 -3.36 -2.85 -4.01
C GLY A 73 -2.90 -2.77 -5.46
N THR A 74 -3.29 -1.70 -6.15
CA THR A 74 -2.77 -1.36 -7.47
C THR A 74 -2.60 0.14 -7.55
N LEU A 75 -1.39 0.59 -7.87
CA LEU A 75 -1.05 1.96 -8.21
C LEU A 75 -0.93 2.05 -9.73
N SER A 76 -1.59 3.03 -10.34
CA SER A 76 -1.51 3.28 -11.78
C SER A 76 -1.19 4.75 -12.05
N LEU A 77 -0.12 4.99 -12.78
CA LEU A 77 0.32 6.31 -13.22
C LEU A 77 0.27 6.32 -14.75
N PRO A 78 -0.82 6.85 -15.36
CA PRO A 78 -1.07 6.67 -16.78
C PRO A 78 -0.27 7.63 -17.68
N ASN A 79 0.27 8.71 -17.15
CA ASN A 79 0.86 9.81 -17.93
C ASN A 79 2.20 10.27 -17.35
N GLU A 80 3.12 9.34 -17.12
CA GLU A 80 4.44 9.68 -16.59
C GLU A 80 5.44 9.95 -17.70
N LEU A 81 6.39 10.87 -17.47
CA LEU A 81 7.45 11.16 -18.43
C LEU A 81 8.41 9.97 -18.53
N ALA A 82 8.85 9.61 -19.74
CA ALA A 82 9.81 8.52 -19.94
C ALA A 82 11.09 8.69 -19.09
N ILE A 83 11.58 9.93 -18.93
CA ILE A 83 12.76 10.25 -18.10
C ILE A 83 12.53 9.86 -16.62
N PHE A 84 11.32 10.08 -16.10
CA PHE A 84 10.96 9.67 -14.74
C PHE A 84 10.90 8.14 -14.63
N THR A 85 10.29 7.48 -15.62
CA THR A 85 10.15 6.03 -15.70
C THR A 85 11.48 5.30 -15.79
N GLU A 86 12.46 5.85 -16.53
CA GLU A 86 13.80 5.29 -16.71
C GLU A 86 14.73 5.54 -15.51
N GLY A 87 14.53 6.64 -14.79
CA GLY A 87 15.36 7.02 -13.65
C GLY A 87 14.72 6.68 -12.31
N THR A 88 13.97 7.64 -11.77
CA THR A 88 13.43 7.58 -10.40
C THR A 88 12.57 6.35 -10.17
N TRP A 89 11.76 5.96 -11.15
CA TRP A 89 10.88 4.81 -11.02
C TRP A 89 11.65 3.48 -11.01
N GLN A 90 12.69 3.30 -11.84
CA GLN A 90 13.52 2.08 -11.80
C GLN A 90 14.22 1.92 -10.45
N ASN A 91 14.80 3.00 -9.90
CA ASN A 91 15.43 2.93 -8.58
C ASN A 91 14.44 2.52 -7.48
N PHE A 92 13.18 2.99 -7.56
CA PHE A 92 12.13 2.57 -6.66
C PHE A 92 11.75 1.10 -6.86
N ILE A 93 11.66 0.63 -8.10
CA ILE A 93 11.38 -0.77 -8.42
C ILE A 93 12.44 -1.68 -7.79
N ASP A 94 13.71 -1.38 -8.02
CA ASP A 94 14.84 -2.16 -7.50
C ASP A 94 14.77 -2.25 -5.96
N PHE A 95 14.52 -1.12 -5.29
CA PHE A 95 14.29 -1.09 -3.85
C PHE A 95 13.10 -1.97 -3.43
N SER A 96 11.97 -1.88 -4.14
CA SER A 96 10.74 -2.58 -3.78
C SER A 96 10.84 -4.11 -3.91
N TYR A 97 11.74 -4.61 -4.75
CA TYR A 97 12.01 -6.04 -4.86
C TYR A 97 12.82 -6.60 -3.69
N GLU A 98 13.65 -5.78 -3.04
CA GLU A 98 14.47 -6.19 -1.91
C GLU A 98 13.80 -5.93 -0.56
N GLN A 99 13.01 -4.85 -0.46
CA GLN A 99 12.46 -4.36 0.80
C GLN A 99 10.98 -4.00 0.69
N PRO A 100 10.18 -4.21 1.75
CA PRO A 100 8.83 -3.69 1.82
C PRO A 100 8.87 -2.15 1.83
N PHE A 101 7.82 -1.53 1.30
CA PHE A 101 7.68 -0.08 1.24
C PHE A 101 6.36 0.37 1.84
N PHE A 102 6.26 1.66 2.12
CA PHE A 102 5.05 2.25 2.69
C PHE A 102 4.40 3.20 1.70
N ILE A 103 3.08 3.18 1.68
CA ILE A 103 2.29 4.23 1.03
C ILE A 103 1.56 4.99 2.12
N LYS A 104 1.62 6.32 2.03
CA LYS A 104 0.85 7.26 2.84
C LYS A 104 -0.02 8.09 1.90
N GLU A 105 -1.33 7.88 1.95
CA GLU A 105 -2.23 8.56 1.01
C GLU A 105 -2.47 10.03 1.39
N PHE A 106 -2.52 10.37 2.67
CA PHE A 106 -2.79 11.73 3.15
C PHE A 106 -1.82 12.14 4.25
N GLU A 107 -1.19 13.30 4.07
CA GLU A 107 -0.18 13.82 4.99
C GLU A 107 -0.72 13.99 6.43
N GLY A 108 -1.91 14.58 6.56
CA GLY A 108 -2.55 14.84 7.86
C GLY A 108 -3.35 13.66 8.45
N LYS A 109 -3.30 12.48 7.84
CA LYS A 109 -4.09 11.31 8.26
C LYS A 109 -3.21 10.07 8.42
N PRO A 110 -2.59 9.87 9.60
CA PRO A 110 -1.66 8.76 9.84
C PRO A 110 -2.24 7.37 9.51
N GLU A 111 -3.52 7.16 9.77
CA GLU A 111 -4.25 5.92 9.48
C GLU A 111 -4.41 5.62 7.98
N SER A 112 -4.09 6.58 7.11
CA SER A 112 -4.04 6.37 5.66
C SER A 112 -2.71 5.77 5.18
N SER A 113 -1.96 5.16 6.09
CA SER A 113 -0.67 4.53 5.82
C SER A 113 -0.77 3.02 5.91
N TYR A 114 -0.11 2.31 5.00
CA TYR A 114 -0.08 0.85 5.00
C TYR A 114 1.23 0.32 4.39
N ILE A 115 1.59 -0.90 4.79
CA ILE A 115 2.77 -1.61 4.29
C ILE A 115 2.41 -2.29 2.96
N CYS A 116 3.33 -2.23 2.01
CA CYS A 116 3.24 -2.85 0.70
C CYS A 116 4.42 -3.80 0.49
N TYR A 117 4.15 -4.97 -0.09
CA TYR A 117 5.15 -6.01 -0.36
C TYR A 117 4.76 -6.85 -1.57
N ASP A 118 5.67 -7.69 -2.06
CA ASP A 118 5.53 -8.49 -3.28
C ASP A 118 5.11 -7.67 -4.50
N PRO A 119 5.92 -6.68 -4.93
CA PRO A 119 5.57 -5.83 -6.05
C PRO A 119 5.55 -6.60 -7.38
N MET A 120 4.54 -6.32 -8.18
CA MET A 120 4.41 -6.73 -9.57
C MET A 120 4.30 -5.46 -10.43
N THR A 121 5.41 -5.09 -11.04
CA THR A 121 5.55 -3.89 -11.85
C THR A 121 5.13 -4.16 -13.29
N GLY A 122 4.66 -3.13 -13.98
CA GLY A 122 4.37 -3.17 -15.39
C GLY A 122 4.45 -1.77 -15.98
N VAL A 123 5.35 -1.60 -16.95
CA VAL A 123 5.53 -0.35 -17.69
C VAL A 123 5.13 -0.59 -19.14
N LYS A 124 4.33 0.31 -19.71
CA LYS A 124 3.89 0.27 -21.11
C LYS A 124 4.03 1.65 -21.71
N SER A 125 4.38 1.74 -22.98
CA SER A 125 4.36 3.02 -23.70
C SER A 125 2.94 3.59 -23.78
N HIS A 126 2.81 4.90 -23.65
CA HIS A 126 1.52 5.58 -23.81
C HIS A 126 1.06 5.52 -25.28
N PRO A 127 -0.21 5.16 -25.55
CA PRO A 127 -0.68 4.84 -26.91
C PRO A 127 -0.69 6.01 -27.88
N GLN A 128 -0.71 7.26 -27.38
CA GLN A 128 -0.82 8.47 -28.21
C GLN A 128 0.41 9.37 -28.16
N THR A 129 1.30 9.18 -27.16
CA THR A 129 2.38 10.13 -26.87
C THR A 129 3.63 9.36 -26.48
N PRO A 130 4.59 9.14 -27.39
CA PRO A 130 5.73 8.25 -27.15
C PRO A 130 6.73 8.78 -26.10
N THR A 131 6.60 10.03 -25.66
CA THR A 131 7.39 10.59 -24.54
C THR A 131 6.78 10.28 -23.17
N LEU A 132 5.61 9.64 -23.14
CA LEU A 132 4.90 9.26 -21.93
C LEU A 132 4.82 7.74 -21.80
N ASP A 133 4.82 7.28 -20.56
CA ASP A 133 4.62 5.90 -20.17
C ASP A 133 3.42 5.74 -19.23
N VAL A 134 2.84 4.56 -19.30
CA VAL A 134 1.80 4.06 -18.40
C VAL A 134 2.45 3.06 -17.45
N ILE A 135 2.55 3.48 -16.20
CA ILE A 135 3.09 2.67 -15.12
C ILE A 135 1.94 2.01 -14.35
N THR A 136 2.12 0.75 -14.02
CA THR A 136 1.26 -0.03 -13.14
C THR A 136 2.11 -0.78 -12.12
N LEU A 137 1.68 -0.76 -10.87
CA LEU A 137 2.32 -1.48 -9.78
C LEU A 137 1.24 -2.16 -8.95
N LYS A 138 1.23 -3.49 -8.95
CA LYS A 138 0.39 -4.27 -8.04
C LYS A 138 1.23 -4.72 -6.85
N PHE A 139 0.63 -4.81 -5.68
CA PHE A 139 1.32 -5.20 -4.46
C PHE A 139 0.34 -5.79 -3.47
N THR A 140 0.84 -6.59 -2.55
CA THR A 140 0.09 -7.02 -1.37
C THR A 140 0.13 -5.93 -0.31
N VAL A 141 -0.96 -5.76 0.43
CA VAL A 141 -1.14 -4.70 1.43
C VAL A 141 -1.35 -5.28 2.81
N PHE A 142 -0.73 -4.65 3.81
CA PHE A 142 -1.06 -4.80 5.22
C PHE A 142 -1.36 -3.45 5.87
N ASN A 143 -2.60 -3.27 6.32
CA ASN A 143 -3.09 -2.02 6.93
C ASN A 143 -3.42 -2.15 8.43
N GLY A 144 -3.22 -3.32 9.03
CA GLY A 144 -3.53 -3.58 10.45
C GLY A 144 -5.01 -3.62 10.81
N LEU A 145 -5.93 -3.46 9.84
CA LEU A 145 -7.38 -3.51 10.05
C LEU A 145 -7.88 -4.96 9.86
N THR A 146 -8.29 -5.57 10.97
CA THR A 146 -8.97 -6.87 11.01
C THR A 146 -10.49 -6.73 10.90
#